data_AF-A0A0M2XZS1-F1
#
_entry.id   AF-A0A0M2XZS1-F1
#
_cell.length_a   1.000
_cell.length_b   1.000
_cell.length_c   1.000
_cell.angle_alpha   90.00
_cell.angle_beta   90.00
_cell.angle_gamma   90.00
#
_symmetry.space_group_name_H-M   'P 1'
#
loop_
_entity.id
_entity.type
_entity.pdbx_description
1 polymer ?
#
loop_
_entity_poly.entity_id
_entity_poly.type
_entity_poly.pdbx_seq_one_letter_code
_entity_poly.pdbx_strand_id
1 'polypeptide(L)'
;MAKTQKIPILIIKEEYFNEILAGTKKEEYRSLSEHYFKMFSTKNEQGEYAHLKEIKEIILAVGYSTNRKTMRIQLKDIYIVEFWNDIPEGFQKGDECFVLELGEVLETNFNTSEHGRNSRTTKTKRKA
;
A
#
# COMPACT_ATOMS: atom_id res chain seq x y z
N MET A 1 4.78 10.54 23.25
CA MET A 1 3.64 10.61 22.31
C MET A 1 3.97 9.68 21.14
N ALA A 2 3.32 8.52 21.03
CA ALA A 2 3.51 7.66 19.87
C ALA A 2 2.98 8.38 18.63
N LYS A 3 3.82 8.56 17.61
CA LYS A 3 3.43 9.17 16.35
C LYS A 3 2.51 8.17 15.63
N THR A 4 1.21 8.44 15.55
CA THR A 4 0.26 7.59 14.83
C THR A 4 0.77 7.39 13.40
N GLN A 5 1.16 6.17 13.07
CA GLN A 5 1.64 5.84 11.73
C GLN A 5 0.45 5.87 10.78
N LYS A 6 0.59 6.61 9.68
CA LYS A 6 -0.46 6.71 8.67
C LYS A 6 -0.58 5.37 7.94
N ILE A 7 -1.79 4.82 7.90
CA ILE A 7 -2.11 3.59 7.17
C ILE A 7 -1.87 3.83 5.67
N PRO A 8 -1.05 3.01 4.99
CA PRO A 8 -0.83 3.11 3.55
C PRO A 8 -2.13 2.91 2.76
N ILE A 9 -2.30 3.67 1.68
CA ILE A 9 -3.43 3.53 0.76
C ILE A 9 -2.89 3.09 -0.59
N LEU A 10 -3.37 1.95 -1.08
CA LEU A 10 -3.03 1.39 -2.38
C LEU A 10 -4.23 1.45 -3.31
N ILE A 11 -3.98 1.94 -4.53
CA ILE A 11 -4.99 1.93 -5.58
C ILE A 11 -4.86 0.60 -6.33
N ILE A 12 -5.97 -0.14 -6.40
CA ILE A 12 -6.05 -1.42 -7.11
C ILE A 12 -7.13 -1.37 -8.18
N LYS A 13 -7.02 -2.30 -9.13
CA LYS A 13 -8.10 -2.57 -10.08
C LYS A 13 -9.31 -3.15 -9.36
N GLU A 14 -10.49 -2.90 -9.90
CA GLU A 14 -11.75 -3.37 -9.31
C GLU A 14 -11.87 -4.89 -9.30
N GLU A 15 -11.32 -5.58 -10.30
CA GLU A 15 -11.27 -7.05 -10.34
C GLU A 15 -10.56 -7.64 -9.11
N TYR A 16 -9.33 -7.21 -8.84
CA TYR A 16 -8.57 -7.66 -7.67
C TYR A 16 -9.23 -7.23 -6.36
N PHE A 17 -9.86 -6.05 -6.32
CA PHE A 17 -10.61 -5.62 -5.14
C PHE A 17 -11.72 -6.63 -4.80
N ASN A 18 -12.50 -7.04 -5.81
CA ASN A 18 -13.58 -7.99 -5.62
C ASN A 18 -13.07 -9.40 -5.26
N GLU A 19 -11.97 -9.86 -5.86
CA GLU A 19 -11.35 -11.14 -5.52
C GLU A 19 -10.81 -11.18 -4.08
N ILE A 20 -10.18 -10.09 -3.63
CA ILE A 20 -9.69 -9.98 -2.26
C ILE A 20 -10.88 -9.94 -1.29
N LEU A 21 -11.93 -9.18 -1.62
CA LEU A 21 -13.15 -9.12 -0.82
C LEU A 21 -13.85 -10.49 -0.74
N ALA A 22 -13.82 -11.28 -1.81
CA ALA A 22 -14.33 -12.64 -1.85
C ALA A 22 -13.42 -13.66 -1.14
N GLY A 23 -12.19 -13.27 -0.78
CA GLY A 23 -11.20 -14.13 -0.13
C GLY A 23 -10.49 -15.10 -1.08
N THR A 24 -10.67 -14.97 -2.39
CA THR A 24 -10.02 -15.82 -3.41
C THR A 24 -8.60 -15.35 -3.73
N LYS A 25 -8.33 -14.05 -3.62
CA LYS A 25 -6.99 -13.47 -3.75
C LYS A 25 -6.45 -13.04 -2.38
N LYS A 26 -5.27 -13.53 -2.02
CA LYS A 26 -4.64 -13.27 -0.71
C LYS A 26 -3.30 -12.53 -0.77
N GLU A 27 -2.89 -12.13 -1.97
CA GLU A 27 -1.63 -11.43 -2.19
C GLU A 27 -1.85 -10.25 -3.13
N GLU A 28 -1.17 -9.15 -2.86
CA GLU A 28 -1.08 -7.98 -3.74
C GLU A 28 0.38 -7.72 -4.11
N TYR A 29 0.65 -7.51 -5.40
CA TYR A 29 2.00 -7.32 -5.92
C TYR A 29 2.26 -5.86 -6.27
N ARG A 30 3.45 -5.33 -5.93
CA ARG A 30 3.85 -3.96 -6.24
C ARG A 30 5.27 -3.90 -6.75
N SER A 31 5.51 -3.13 -7.80
CA SER A 31 6.85 -2.95 -8.37
C SER A 31 7.85 -2.39 -7.35
N LEU A 32 9.14 -2.68 -7.56
CA LEU A 32 10.24 -2.10 -6.78
C LEU A 32 10.52 -0.64 -7.18
N SER A 33 9.54 0.24 -7.01
CA SER A 33 9.67 1.68 -7.28
C SER A 33 10.01 2.48 -6.02
N GLU A 34 10.65 3.65 -6.19
CA GLU A 34 10.97 4.54 -5.07
C GLU A 34 9.72 4.90 -4.24
N HIS A 35 8.55 5.02 -4.88
CA HIS A 35 7.29 5.26 -4.20
C HIS A 35 6.95 4.15 -3.19
N TYR A 36 7.05 2.89 -3.61
CA TYR A 36 6.73 1.74 -2.75
C TYR A 36 7.83 1.46 -1.73
N PHE A 37 9.11 1.68 -2.04
CA PHE A 37 10.16 1.65 -1.02
C PHE A 37 9.93 2.71 0.06
N LYS A 38 9.56 3.95 -0.29
CA LYS A 38 9.18 4.96 0.73
C LYS A 38 7.98 4.53 1.55
N MET A 39 7.06 3.78 0.95
CA MET A 39 5.85 3.31 1.61
C MET A 39 6.15 2.18 2.59
N PHE A 40 6.89 1.15 2.16
CA PHE A 40 7.08 -0.11 2.89
C PHE A 40 8.43 -0.28 3.56
N SER A 41 9.41 0.59 3.30
CA SER A 41 10.77 0.44 3.82
C SER A 41 11.28 1.69 4.55
N THR A 42 12.22 1.51 5.46
CA THR A 42 13.00 2.57 6.10
C THR A 42 14.41 2.61 5.54
N LYS A 43 15.00 3.81 5.57
CA LYS A 43 16.38 4.02 5.17
C LYS A 43 17.33 3.79 6.35
N ASN A 44 18.50 3.21 6.08
CA ASN A 44 19.62 3.14 7.02
C ASN A 44 20.31 4.52 7.15
N GLU A 45 21.37 4.57 7.96
CA GLU A 45 22.17 5.79 8.19
C GLU A 45 22.85 6.31 6.91
N GLN A 46 23.09 5.42 5.94
CA GLN A 46 23.67 5.71 4.63
C GLN A 46 22.61 6.20 3.63
N GLY A 47 21.32 6.20 3.99
CA GLY A 47 20.23 6.68 3.15
C GLY A 47 19.67 5.64 2.16
N GLU A 48 20.03 4.37 2.31
CA GLU A 48 19.61 3.23 1.50
C GLU A 48 18.44 2.49 2.17
N TYR A 49 17.50 1.95 1.39
CA TYR A 49 16.42 1.14 1.96
C TYR A 49 16.96 -0.18 2.51
N ALA A 50 16.82 -0.41 3.81
CA ALA A 50 17.47 -1.54 4.49
C ALA A 50 16.50 -2.40 5.31
N HIS A 51 15.37 -1.85 5.75
CA HIS A 51 14.41 -2.58 6.57
C HIS A 51 12.98 -2.34 6.10
N LEU A 52 12.16 -3.38 6.15
CA LEU A 52 10.72 -3.25 5.94
C LEU A 52 10.07 -2.66 7.21
N LYS A 53 9.05 -1.83 7.01
CA LYS A 53 8.27 -1.25 8.09
C LYS A 53 7.30 -2.30 8.63
N GLU A 54 7.13 -2.32 9.94
CA GLU A 54 6.03 -3.04 10.58
C GLU A 54 4.72 -2.32 10.27
N ILE A 55 3.97 -2.82 9.28
CA ILE A 55 2.66 -2.31 8.86
C ILE A 55 1.65 -3.42 9.09
N LYS A 56 0.64 -3.17 9.93
CA LYS A 56 -0.37 -4.18 10.32
C LYS A 56 -1.62 -4.14 9.46
N GLU A 57 -1.87 -3.00 8.82
CA GLU A 57 -3.07 -2.74 8.05
C GLU A 57 -2.72 -1.88 6.85
N ILE A 58 -3.46 -2.08 5.76
CA ILE A 58 -3.45 -1.21 4.59
C ILE A 58 -4.89 -0.91 4.17
N ILE A 59 -5.05 0.14 3.37
CA ILE A 59 -6.31 0.46 2.72
C ILE A 59 -6.16 0.19 1.23
N LEU A 60 -7.02 -0.65 0.69
CA LEU A 60 -7.21 -0.86 -0.74
C LEU A 60 -8.33 0.04 -1.23
N ALA A 61 -8.14 0.70 -2.37
CA ALA A 61 -9.14 1.60 -2.94
C ALA A 61 -9.23 1.48 -4.47
N VAL A 62 -10.45 1.61 -5.00
CA VAL A 62 -10.69 1.57 -6.45
C VAL A 62 -10.79 2.99 -7.01
N GLY A 63 -9.80 3.40 -7.80
CA GLY A 63 -9.75 4.75 -8.37
C GLY A 63 -9.50 5.87 -7.34
N TYR A 64 -9.83 7.11 -7.72
CA TYR A 64 -9.43 8.32 -6.98
C TYR A 64 -10.61 9.20 -6.52
N SER A 65 -11.86 8.77 -6.71
CA SER A 65 -13.02 9.53 -6.25
C SER A 65 -13.14 9.53 -4.72
N THR A 66 -13.85 10.52 -4.17
CA THR A 66 -14.11 10.61 -2.72
C THR A 66 -15.09 9.53 -2.24
N ASN A 67 -16.01 9.11 -3.10
CA ASN A 67 -17.01 8.06 -2.85
C ASN A 67 -16.61 6.73 -3.53
N ARG A 68 -15.33 6.37 -3.43
CA ARG A 68 -14.80 5.14 -4.04
C ARG A 68 -15.01 3.93 -3.14
N LYS A 69 -14.98 2.74 -3.75
CA LYS A 69 -14.87 1.48 -3.01
C LYS A 69 -13.54 1.46 -2.25
N THR A 70 -13.62 1.14 -0.97
CA THR A 70 -12.48 1.10 -0.06
C THR A 70 -12.59 -0.13 0.82
N MET A 71 -11.44 -0.66 1.21
CA MET A 71 -11.35 -1.78 2.14
C MET A 71 -10.12 -1.62 3.01
N ARG A 72 -10.29 -1.68 4.33
CA ARG A 72 -9.21 -1.77 5.29
C ARG A 72 -9.01 -3.25 5.58
N ILE A 73 -7.78 -3.70 5.37
CA ILE A 73 -7.43 -5.12 5.42
C ILE A 73 -6.17 -5.30 6.24
N GLN A 74 -6.11 -6.41 6.97
CA GLN A 74 -4.92 -6.83 7.68
C GLN A 74 -3.79 -7.11 6.68
N LEU A 75 -2.60 -6.59 6.98
CA LEU A 75 -1.37 -6.96 6.31
C LEU A 75 -0.61 -7.93 7.21
N LYS A 76 -0.44 -9.16 6.74
CA LYS A 76 0.23 -10.21 7.49
C LYS A 76 1.74 -10.13 7.35
N ASP A 77 2.20 -9.91 6.12
CA ASP A 77 3.62 -9.81 5.83
C ASP A 77 3.88 -8.96 4.58
N ILE A 78 5.12 -8.47 4.47
CA ILE A 78 5.66 -7.84 3.28
C ILE A 78 7.01 -8.49 3.01
N TYR A 79 7.23 -8.95 1.79
CA TYR A 79 8.53 -9.48 1.38
C TYR A 79 8.78 -9.19 -0.10
N ILE A 80 10.04 -9.35 -0.53
CA ILE A 80 10.43 -9.19 -1.93
C ILE A 80 10.70 -10.57 -2.51
N VAL A 81 10.13 -10.84 -3.69
CA VAL A 81 10.37 -12.09 -4.43
C VAL A 81 10.82 -11.78 -5.85
N GLU A 82 11.59 -12.71 -6.40
CA GLU A 82 11.89 -12.81 -7.82
C GLU A 82 11.09 -13.97 -8.42
N PHE A 83 10.39 -13.74 -9.53
CA PHE A 83 9.57 -14.77 -10.15
C PHE A 83 10.37 -15.64 -11.12
N TRP A 84 10.43 -16.95 -10.86
CA TRP A 84 11.17 -17.90 -11.70
C TRP A 84 10.29 -18.91 -12.45
N ASN A 85 9.26 -19.42 -11.79
CA ASN A 85 8.42 -20.51 -12.30
C ASN A 85 6.94 -20.10 -12.36
N ASP A 86 6.38 -19.63 -11.26
CA ASP A 86 5.00 -19.15 -11.17
C ASP A 86 4.98 -17.62 -11.27
N ILE A 87 4.69 -17.10 -12.47
CA ILE A 87 4.77 -15.67 -12.78
C ILE A 87 3.35 -15.09 -12.79
N PRO A 88 3.00 -14.17 -11.87
CA PRO A 88 1.70 -13.53 -11.85
C PRO A 88 1.42 -12.69 -13.09
N GLU A 89 0.14 -12.43 -13.36
CA GLU A 89 -0.25 -11.58 -14.48
C GLU A 89 0.41 -10.18 -14.40
N GLY A 90 1.01 -9.76 -15.50
CA GLY A 90 1.69 -8.47 -15.61
C GLY A 90 3.17 -8.49 -15.24
N PHE A 91 3.74 -9.65 -14.89
CA PHE A 91 5.16 -9.83 -14.60
C PHE A 91 5.85 -10.76 -15.62
N GLN A 92 7.17 -10.73 -15.62
CA GLN A 92 8.05 -11.59 -16.41
C GLN A 92 8.99 -12.40 -15.53
N LYS A 93 9.63 -13.42 -16.13
CA LYS A 93 10.64 -14.21 -15.44
C LYS A 93 11.84 -13.33 -15.07
N GLY A 94 12.25 -13.38 -13.81
CA GLY A 94 13.31 -12.53 -13.25
C GLY A 94 12.82 -11.16 -12.77
N ASP A 95 11.52 -10.85 -12.90
CA ASP A 95 11.00 -9.63 -12.28
C ASP A 95 10.96 -9.78 -10.77
N GLU A 96 11.34 -8.70 -10.08
CA GLU A 96 11.25 -8.57 -8.64
C GLU A 96 10.09 -7.64 -8.24
N CYS A 97 9.38 -7.99 -7.16
CA CYS A 97 8.32 -7.17 -6.63
C CYS A 97 8.15 -7.29 -5.12
N PHE A 98 7.49 -6.31 -4.52
CA PHE A 98 6.89 -6.45 -3.19
C PHE A 98 5.66 -7.36 -3.29
N VAL A 99 5.62 -8.37 -2.42
CA VAL A 99 4.43 -9.16 -2.13
C VAL A 99 3.86 -8.69 -0.81
N LEU A 100 2.57 -8.36 -0.80
CA LEU A 100 1.81 -7.99 0.37
C LEU A 100 0.87 -9.14 0.69
N GLU A 101 1.15 -9.89 1.76
CA GLU A 101 0.28 -10.99 2.19
C GLU A 101 -0.93 -10.42 2.95
N LEU A 102 -2.12 -10.69 2.44
CA LEU A 102 -3.37 -10.13 2.93
C LEU A 102 -4.08 -11.09 3.91
N GLY A 103 -4.62 -10.50 4.97
CA GLY A 103 -5.39 -11.19 5.99
C GLY A 103 -6.87 -10.87 5.92
N GLU A 104 -7.46 -10.70 7.09
CA GLU A 104 -8.90 -10.46 7.22
C GLU A 104 -9.30 -9.04 6.78
N VAL A 105 -10.46 -8.96 6.13
CA VAL A 105 -11.12 -7.69 5.82
C VAL A 105 -11.69 -7.11 7.12
N LEU A 106 -11.21 -5.93 7.51
CA LEU A 106 -11.59 -5.28 8.77
C LEU A 106 -12.76 -4.32 8.58
N GLU A 107 -12.80 -3.63 7.44
CA GLU A 107 -13.79 -2.58 7.18
C GLU A 107 -13.93 -2.33 5.67
N THR A 108 -15.12 -1.92 5.20
CA THR A 108 -15.37 -1.61 3.79
C THR A 108 -16.20 -0.32 3.62
N ASN A 109 -16.10 0.30 2.44
CA ASN A 109 -16.92 1.45 2.00
C ASN A 109 -16.91 2.67 2.93
N PHE A 110 -15.76 2.98 3.52
CA PHE A 110 -15.53 4.17 4.34
C PHE A 110 -14.81 5.29 3.57
N ASN A 111 -14.97 6.52 4.04
CA ASN A 111 -14.34 7.68 3.43
C ASN A 111 -12.87 7.83 3.88
N THR A 112 -11.93 7.70 2.93
CA THR A 112 -10.50 7.86 3.23
C THR A 112 -10.09 9.28 3.66
N SER A 113 -10.91 10.30 3.41
CA SER A 113 -10.65 11.69 3.83
C SER A 113 -10.80 11.91 5.35
N GLU A 114 -11.49 11.01 6.04
CA GLU A 114 -11.66 11.05 7.50
C GLU A 114 -10.43 10.47 8.21
N HIS A 115 -9.74 9.53 7.56
CA HIS A 115 -8.55 8.83 8.08
C HIS A 115 -7.23 9.51 7.67
N GLY A 116 -7.29 10.60 6.89
CA GLY A 116 -6.14 11.19 6.19
C GLY A 116 -5.69 12.58 6.63
N ARG A 117 -6.32 13.22 7.63
CA ARG A 117 -5.97 14.60 8.01
C ARG A 117 -4.80 14.67 8.99
N ASN A 118 -3.61 14.99 8.47
CA ASN A 118 -2.76 15.98 9.13
C ASN A 118 -1.88 16.76 8.13
N SER A 119 -2.09 18.08 8.17
CA SER A 119 -1.25 19.21 7.71
C SER A 119 -0.62 19.18 6.30
N ARG A 120 -1.24 19.91 5.36
CA ARG A 120 -0.48 20.81 4.47
C ARG A 120 -0.87 22.25 4.81
N THR A 121 -0.10 22.90 5.67
CA THR A 121 -0.04 24.36 5.73
C THR A 121 0.80 24.83 4.53
N THR A 122 0.16 25.11 3.41
CA THR A 122 0.80 25.90 2.35
C THR A 122 0.91 27.35 2.85
N LYS A 123 2.09 27.71 3.37
CA LYS A 123 2.49 29.12 3.53
C LYS A 123 2.59 29.75 2.14
N THR A 124 1.54 30.46 1.72
CA THR A 124 1.62 31.40 0.60
C THR A 124 2.43 32.61 1.07
N LYS A 125 3.75 32.63 0.80
CA LYS A 125 4.52 33.87 0.79
C LYS A 125 4.25 34.57 -0.53
N ARG A 126 3.32 35.52 -0.55
CA ARG A 126 3.39 36.61 -1.54
C ARG A 126 4.49 37.55 -1.08
N LYS A 127 5.59 37.63 -1.84
CA LYS A 127 6.56 38.72 -1.73
C LYS A 127 6.05 39.90 -2.57
N ALA A 128 6.37 41.08 -2.03
CA ALA A 128 6.13 42.46 -2.47
C ALA A 128 5.94 42.69 -3.97
#